data_AF-A0A0K6G6G2-F1
#
_entry.id   AF-A0A0K6G6G2-F1
#
_cell.length_a   1.000
_cell.length_b   1.000
_cell.length_c   1.000
_cell.angle_alpha   90.00
_cell.angle_beta   90.00
_cell.angle_gamma   90.00
#
_symmetry.space_group_name_H-M   'P 1'
#
loop_
_entity.id
_entity.type
_entity.pdbx_description
1 polymer ?
#
loop_
_entity_poly.entity_id
_entity_poly.type
_entity_poly.pdbx_seq_one_letter_code
_entity_poly.pdbx_strand_id
1 'polypeptide(L)'
;MGFVFDPVPPAFDVDTLVSALRVATLFQNIGLRNFAISQLESQKAYTSAIDRIALSDELELADWEVPAFAELCRRPEPISAGEAVILGIARFTEIARIREVEQRRQYMELIDKVAAGPLLADDGTVMKDKLQTTAEETLKLSAFSVLTRAMPPAPQVPGMGFSFGAPPAQPPSQFTPSASISPPTVISPPTVTSEPSPTVTCQIHQLAPSIASESRTLYNHLSSTLERIEVLKRDASARTQRLQGVDKEYSVENELREASWVRRAV
;
A
#
# COMPACT_ATOMS: atom_id res chain seq x y z
N MET A 1 39.45 28.53 -39.27
CA MET A 1 38.22 27.89 -38.77
C MET A 1 38.54 26.43 -38.50
N GLY A 2 38.74 26.05 -37.24
CA GLY A 2 38.87 24.64 -36.85
C GLY A 2 37.49 24.14 -36.48
N PHE A 3 36.95 23.19 -37.24
CA PHE A 3 35.75 22.45 -36.83
C PHE A 3 36.17 21.48 -35.73
N VAL A 4 35.80 21.79 -34.49
CA VAL A 4 35.83 20.83 -33.40
C VAL A 4 34.69 19.86 -33.67
N PHE A 5 35.01 18.68 -34.17
CA PHE A 5 34.10 17.55 -34.05
C PHE A 5 34.08 17.20 -32.57
N ASP A 6 33.05 17.61 -31.85
CA ASP A 6 32.72 16.96 -30.59
C ASP A 6 32.33 15.52 -30.94
N PRO A 7 33.14 14.50 -30.60
CA PRO A 7 32.79 13.14 -30.94
C PRO A 7 31.74 12.70 -29.92
N VAL A 8 30.46 12.90 -30.24
CA VAL A 8 29.39 12.20 -29.54
C VAL A 8 29.64 10.71 -29.81
N PRO A 9 29.96 9.90 -28.77
CA PRO A 9 30.18 8.49 -28.98
C PRO A 9 28.92 7.87 -29.58
N PRO A 10 29.05 6.95 -30.55
CA PRO A 10 27.89 6.30 -31.15
C PRO A 10 27.09 5.59 -30.05
N ALA A 11 25.82 5.97 -29.92
CA ALA A 11 24.89 5.26 -29.05
C ALA A 11 24.46 3.98 -29.75
N PHE A 12 24.66 2.84 -29.08
CA PHE A 12 24.22 1.55 -29.56
C PHE A 12 22.91 1.16 -28.88
N ASP A 13 22.02 0.54 -29.64
CA ASP A 13 20.81 -0.06 -29.12
C ASP A 13 21.11 -1.34 -28.32
N VAL A 14 20.24 -1.68 -27.37
CA VAL A 14 20.40 -2.83 -26.47
C VAL A 14 20.53 -4.13 -27.27
N ASP A 15 19.68 -4.33 -28.28
CA ASP A 15 19.72 -5.53 -29.13
C ASP A 15 21.04 -5.67 -29.90
N THR A 16 21.60 -4.53 -30.31
CA THR A 16 22.91 -4.49 -30.99
C THR A 16 24.03 -4.85 -30.03
N LEU A 17 23.98 -4.34 -28.79
CA LEU A 17 24.97 -4.65 -27.76
C LEU A 17 24.89 -6.13 -27.31
N VAL A 18 23.69 -6.68 -27.16
CA VAL A 18 23.49 -8.12 -26.88
C VAL A 18 24.03 -8.98 -28.01
N SER A 19 23.76 -8.61 -29.26
CA SER A 19 24.29 -9.32 -30.43
C SER A 19 25.82 -9.23 -30.51
N ALA A 20 26.39 -8.05 -30.26
CA ALA A 20 27.83 -7.84 -30.19
C ALA A 20 28.46 -8.68 -29.08
N LEU A 21 27.80 -8.79 -27.92
CA LEU A 21 28.26 -9.59 -26.80
C LEU A 21 28.25 -11.10 -27.13
N ARG A 22 27.17 -11.60 -27.76
CA ARG A 22 27.11 -12.99 -28.27
C ARG A 22 28.25 -13.30 -29.23
N VAL A 23 28.47 -12.42 -30.21
CA VAL A 23 29.56 -12.56 -31.19
C VAL A 23 30.92 -12.51 -30.48
N ALA A 24 31.12 -11.57 -29.55
CA ALA A 24 32.36 -11.47 -28.79
C ALA A 24 32.66 -12.74 -27.98
N THR A 25 31.64 -13.33 -27.35
CA THR A 25 31.75 -14.60 -26.62
C THR A 25 32.08 -15.77 -27.57
N LEU A 26 31.40 -15.87 -28.71
CA LEU A 26 31.63 -16.93 -29.71
C LEU A 26 33.06 -16.88 -30.28
N PHE A 27 33.58 -15.69 -30.56
CA PHE A 27 34.94 -15.50 -31.09
C PHE A 27 36.00 -15.28 -30.00
N GLN A 28 35.64 -15.40 -28.72
CA GLN A 28 36.53 -15.19 -27.56
C GLN A 28 37.25 -13.83 -27.57
N ASN A 29 36.62 -12.80 -28.13
CA ASN A 29 37.16 -11.45 -28.15
C ASN A 29 36.86 -10.74 -26.82
N ILE A 30 37.80 -10.82 -25.88
CA ILE A 30 37.66 -10.26 -24.53
C ILE A 30 37.45 -8.73 -24.56
N GLY A 31 38.11 -8.01 -25.48
CA GLY A 31 38.00 -6.56 -25.57
C GLY A 31 36.59 -6.11 -25.97
N LEU A 32 36.03 -6.74 -27.00
CA LEU A 32 34.66 -6.47 -27.43
C LEU A 32 33.63 -6.93 -26.38
N ARG A 33 33.90 -8.06 -25.72
CA ARG A 33 33.05 -8.57 -24.63
C ARG A 33 32.96 -7.57 -23.49
N ASN A 34 34.09 -7.09 -22.99
CA ASN A 34 34.14 -6.12 -21.91
C ASN A 34 33.49 -4.79 -22.32
N PHE A 35 33.73 -4.33 -23.55
CA PHE A 35 33.07 -3.13 -24.08
C PHE A 35 31.55 -3.27 -24.06
N ALA A 36 31.01 -4.36 -24.61
CA ALA A 36 29.57 -4.58 -24.67
C ALA A 36 28.95 -4.71 -23.27
N ILE A 37 29.62 -5.38 -22.33
CA ILE A 37 29.20 -5.48 -20.92
C ILE A 37 29.13 -4.08 -20.29
N SER A 38 30.19 -3.27 -20.39
CA SER A 38 30.22 -1.92 -19.81
C SER A 38 29.15 -1.00 -20.40
N GLN A 39 28.88 -1.10 -21.71
CA GLN A 39 27.80 -0.34 -22.34
C GLN A 39 26.42 -0.79 -21.83
N LEU A 40 26.17 -2.10 -21.73
CA LEU A 40 24.90 -2.64 -21.21
C LEU A 40 24.70 -2.28 -19.73
N GLU A 41 25.75 -2.29 -18.91
CA GLU A 41 25.69 -1.85 -17.51
C GLU A 41 25.37 -0.36 -17.39
N SER A 42 25.89 0.48 -18.28
CA SER A 42 25.53 1.90 -18.34
C SER A 42 24.06 2.11 -18.74
N GLN A 43 23.50 1.17 -19.52
CA GLN A 43 22.12 1.18 -19.99
C GLN A 43 21.18 0.31 -19.13
N LYS A 44 21.60 -0.10 -17.93
CA LYS A 44 20.90 -1.03 -17.04
C LYS A 44 19.44 -0.69 -16.73
N ALA A 45 19.04 0.58 -16.90
CA ALA A 45 17.64 1.01 -16.77
C ALA A 45 16.69 0.38 -17.82
N TYR A 46 17.20 -0.12 -18.95
CA TYR A 46 16.39 -0.61 -20.05
C TYR A 46 16.16 -2.14 -20.05
N THR A 47 16.87 -2.89 -19.22
CA THR A 47 16.78 -4.37 -19.21
C THR A 47 16.10 -4.85 -17.94
N SER A 48 15.03 -5.63 -18.08
CA SER A 48 14.33 -6.20 -16.92
C SER A 48 15.26 -7.13 -16.13
N ALA A 49 14.99 -7.31 -14.83
CA ALA A 49 15.75 -8.25 -14.00
C ALA A 49 15.76 -9.67 -14.60
N ILE A 50 14.66 -10.11 -15.18
CA ILE A 50 14.53 -11.45 -15.77
C ILE A 50 15.35 -11.58 -17.05
N ASP A 51 15.34 -10.57 -17.92
CA ASP A 51 16.17 -10.58 -19.13
C ASP A 51 17.66 -10.58 -18.78
N ARG A 52 18.06 -9.86 -17.70
CA ARG A 52 19.45 -9.92 -17.20
C ARG A 52 19.84 -11.29 -16.67
N ILE A 53 18.92 -12.01 -16.00
CA ILE A 53 19.16 -13.38 -15.56
C ILE A 53 19.31 -14.31 -16.76
N ALA A 54 18.42 -14.20 -17.76
CA ALA A 54 18.49 -14.99 -18.98
C ALA A 54 19.79 -14.75 -19.75
N LEU A 55 20.20 -13.48 -19.91
CA LEU A 55 21.47 -13.13 -20.54
C LEU A 55 22.68 -13.58 -19.73
N SER A 56 22.60 -13.53 -18.39
CA SER A 56 23.65 -14.05 -17.54
C SER A 56 23.84 -15.55 -17.71
N ASP A 57 22.74 -16.31 -17.81
CA ASP A 57 22.78 -17.75 -18.07
C ASP A 57 23.35 -18.07 -19.45
N GLU A 58 23.00 -17.29 -20.47
CA GLU A 58 23.48 -17.50 -21.85
C GLU A 58 24.95 -17.15 -22.03
N LEU A 59 25.43 -16.09 -21.37
CA LEU A 59 26.74 -15.46 -21.64
C LEU A 59 27.73 -15.56 -20.47
N GLU A 60 27.38 -16.35 -19.46
CA GLU A 60 28.17 -16.63 -18.26
C GLU A 60 28.58 -15.34 -17.51
N LEU A 61 27.60 -14.47 -17.23
CA LEU A 61 27.82 -13.18 -16.55
C LEU A 61 27.43 -13.27 -15.07
N ALA A 62 28.24 -13.94 -14.25
CA ALA A 62 27.93 -14.18 -12.83
C ALA A 62 27.68 -12.88 -12.03
N ASP A 63 28.38 -11.79 -12.35
CA ASP A 63 28.23 -10.49 -11.67
C ASP A 63 26.83 -9.89 -11.80
N TRP A 64 26.06 -10.30 -12.82
CA TRP A 64 24.74 -9.77 -13.10
C TRP A 64 23.63 -10.50 -12.34
N GLU A 65 23.90 -11.71 -11.83
CA GLU A 65 22.90 -12.55 -11.18
C GLU A 65 22.41 -11.96 -9.86
N VAL A 66 23.31 -11.74 -8.90
CA VAL A 66 22.98 -11.20 -7.56
C VAL A 66 22.16 -9.91 -7.66
N PRO A 67 22.57 -8.86 -8.40
CA PRO A 67 21.78 -7.63 -8.48
C PRO A 67 20.45 -7.83 -9.20
N ALA A 68 20.34 -8.77 -10.14
CA ALA A 68 19.06 -9.05 -10.81
C ALA A 68 18.09 -9.82 -9.89
N PHE A 69 18.58 -10.82 -9.15
CA PHE A 69 17.77 -11.52 -8.15
C PHE A 69 17.34 -10.60 -7.01
N ALA A 70 18.22 -9.73 -6.52
CA ALA A 70 17.89 -8.77 -5.47
C ALA A 70 16.78 -7.80 -5.91
N GLU A 71 16.83 -7.34 -7.17
CA GLU A 71 15.76 -6.52 -7.75
C GLU A 71 14.43 -7.28 -7.84
N LEU A 72 14.47 -8.55 -8.26
CA LEU A 72 13.28 -9.39 -8.37
C LEU A 72 12.63 -9.67 -7.00
N CYS A 73 13.44 -9.83 -5.94
CA CYS A 73 12.95 -9.99 -4.57
C CYS A 73 12.28 -8.72 -4.02
N ARG A 74 12.78 -7.54 -4.40
CA ARG A 74 12.24 -6.24 -3.95
C ARG A 74 11.01 -5.79 -4.73
N ARG A 75 10.83 -6.28 -5.95
CA ARG A 75 9.75 -5.89 -6.83
C ARG A 75 8.38 -6.18 -6.18
N PRO A 76 7.41 -5.23 -6.20
CA PRO A 76 6.08 -5.48 -5.67
C PRO A 76 5.27 -6.44 -6.56
N GLU A 77 5.47 -6.41 -7.88
CA GLU A 77 4.75 -7.27 -8.83
C GLU A 77 5.16 -8.74 -8.70
N PRO A 78 4.21 -9.69 -8.61
CA PRO A 78 4.51 -11.11 -8.47
C PRO A 78 5.35 -11.63 -9.64
N ILE A 79 6.04 -12.74 -9.42
CA ILE A 79 6.74 -13.44 -10.51
C ILE A 79 5.67 -14.12 -11.37
N SER A 80 5.61 -13.75 -12.65
CA SER A 80 4.67 -14.34 -13.59
C SER A 80 5.08 -15.76 -13.98
N ALA A 81 4.14 -16.53 -14.53
CA ALA A 81 4.42 -17.89 -14.98
C ALA A 81 5.52 -17.96 -16.06
N GLY A 82 5.57 -16.97 -16.97
CA GLY A 82 6.62 -16.90 -18.00
C GLY A 82 8.02 -16.64 -17.40
N GLU A 83 8.09 -15.76 -16.40
CA GLU A 83 9.34 -15.49 -15.67
C GLU A 83 9.78 -16.73 -14.86
N ALA A 84 8.84 -17.46 -14.25
CA ALA A 84 9.14 -18.68 -13.52
C ALA A 84 9.74 -19.79 -14.41
N VAL A 85 9.34 -19.86 -15.69
CA VAL A 85 9.93 -20.78 -16.66
C VAL A 85 11.40 -20.45 -16.92
N ILE A 86 11.74 -19.16 -17.06
CA ILE A 86 13.12 -18.69 -17.29
C ILE A 86 14.00 -19.00 -16.06
N LEU A 87 13.49 -18.75 -14.86
CA LEU A 87 14.21 -19.05 -13.62
C LEU A 87 14.43 -20.55 -13.41
N GLY A 88 13.45 -21.36 -13.81
CA GLY A 88 13.40 -22.77 -13.46
C GLY A 88 12.98 -22.99 -12.00
N ILE A 89 12.49 -24.19 -11.71
CA ILE A 89 11.78 -24.48 -10.45
C ILE A 89 12.65 -24.29 -9.19
N ALA A 90 13.94 -24.66 -9.26
CA ALA A 90 14.84 -24.58 -8.12
C ALA A 90 15.11 -23.11 -7.71
N ARG A 91 15.51 -22.26 -8.67
CA ARG A 91 15.75 -20.84 -8.42
C ARG A 91 14.46 -20.12 -8.06
N PHE A 92 13.36 -20.42 -8.75
CA PHE A 92 12.05 -19.83 -8.45
C PHE A 92 11.63 -20.07 -6.99
N THR A 93 11.75 -21.31 -6.50
CA THR A 93 11.34 -21.65 -5.13
C THR A 93 12.13 -20.85 -4.09
N GLU A 94 13.44 -20.72 -4.29
CA GLU A 94 14.30 -20.04 -3.35
C GLU A 94 14.18 -18.51 -3.43
N ILE A 95 14.03 -17.96 -4.63
CA ILE A 95 13.71 -16.54 -4.82
C ILE A 95 12.36 -16.21 -4.20
N ALA A 96 11.34 -17.08 -4.34
CA ALA A 96 10.04 -16.89 -3.71
C ALA A 96 10.17 -16.87 -2.18
N ARG A 97 10.96 -17.77 -1.59
CA ARG A 97 11.25 -17.79 -0.14
C ARG A 97 11.90 -16.49 0.32
N ILE A 98 12.99 -16.06 -0.33
CA ILE A 98 13.73 -14.83 0.01
C ILE A 98 12.80 -13.61 -0.14
N ARG A 99 12.02 -13.59 -1.23
CA ARG A 99 11.04 -12.53 -1.48
C ARG A 99 9.97 -12.46 -0.39
N GLU A 100 9.40 -13.57 0.05
CA GLU A 100 8.40 -13.54 1.12
C GLU A 100 8.95 -12.94 2.43
N VAL A 101 10.21 -13.23 2.76
CA VAL A 101 10.88 -12.65 3.92
C VAL A 101 11.09 -11.14 3.73
N GLU A 102 11.61 -10.72 2.57
CA GLU A 102 11.83 -9.30 2.29
C GLU A 102 10.52 -8.50 2.24
N GLN A 103 9.48 -9.05 1.61
CA GLN A 103 8.16 -8.41 1.55
C GLN A 103 7.56 -8.28 2.95
N ARG A 104 7.70 -9.30 3.81
CA ARG A 104 7.29 -9.23 5.22
C ARG A 104 8.07 -8.15 5.96
N ARG A 105 9.38 -8.05 5.74
CA ARG A 105 10.23 -7.01 6.35
C ARG A 105 9.79 -5.62 5.94
N GLN A 106 9.61 -5.38 4.64
CA GLN A 106 9.14 -4.10 4.10
C GLN A 106 7.76 -3.74 4.65
N TYR A 107 6.85 -4.72 4.72
CA TYR A 107 5.52 -4.55 5.29
C TYR A 107 5.59 -4.15 6.78
N MET A 108 6.46 -4.79 7.56
CA MET A 108 6.64 -4.43 8.98
C MET A 108 7.29 -3.05 9.15
N GLU A 109 8.25 -2.69 8.30
CA GLU A 109 8.86 -1.35 8.29
C GLU A 109 7.82 -0.25 7.98
N LEU A 110 6.90 -0.52 7.05
CA LEU A 110 5.77 0.35 6.76
C LEU A 110 4.81 0.46 7.95
N ILE A 111 4.48 -0.66 8.60
CA ILE A 111 3.65 -0.65 9.83
C ILE A 111 4.30 0.21 10.91
N ASP A 112 5.61 0.08 11.12
CA ASP A 112 6.30 0.87 12.12
C ASP A 112 6.29 2.36 11.81
N LYS A 113 6.45 2.74 10.54
CA LYS A 113 6.32 4.15 10.10
C LYS A 113 4.92 4.69 10.39
N VAL A 114 3.88 3.93 10.05
CA VAL A 114 2.48 4.26 10.37
C VAL A 114 2.25 4.31 11.90
N ALA A 115 2.91 3.41 12.65
CA ALA A 115 2.80 3.30 14.09
C ALA A 115 3.50 4.45 14.84
N ALA A 116 4.53 5.07 14.26
CA ALA A 116 5.44 5.98 14.95
C ALA A 116 4.88 7.37 15.31
N GLY A 117 3.63 7.71 14.94
CA GLY A 117 3.06 9.05 15.19
C GLY A 117 1.80 9.05 16.07
N PRO A 118 1.62 9.99 17.02
CA PRO A 118 0.32 10.27 17.62
C PRO A 118 -0.68 10.70 16.55
N LEU A 119 -1.92 10.17 16.61
CA LEU A 119 -3.02 10.59 15.72
C LEU A 119 -3.73 11.83 16.29
N LEU A 120 -3.64 12.00 17.61
CA LEU A 120 -4.11 13.14 18.36
C LEU A 120 -2.93 14.00 18.79
N ALA A 121 -3.12 15.31 18.79
CA ALA A 121 -2.25 16.24 19.49
C ALA A 121 -2.55 16.21 21.01
N ASP A 122 -1.63 16.76 21.83
CA ASP A 122 -1.77 16.81 23.29
C ASP A 122 -3.01 17.60 23.76
N ASP A 123 -3.58 18.45 22.90
CA ASP A 123 -4.80 19.21 23.12
C ASP A 123 -6.08 18.47 22.68
N GLY A 124 -5.96 17.23 22.20
CA GLY A 124 -7.06 16.41 21.67
C GLY A 124 -7.46 16.77 20.23
N THR A 125 -6.75 17.69 19.57
CA THR A 125 -7.04 18.05 18.18
C THR A 125 -6.57 16.95 17.23
N VAL A 126 -7.42 16.57 16.28
CA VAL A 126 -7.08 15.58 15.24
C VAL A 126 -6.05 16.17 14.27
N MET A 127 -4.89 15.52 14.15
CA MET A 127 -3.87 15.89 13.16
C MET A 127 -4.30 15.40 11.77
N LYS A 128 -5.16 16.18 11.09
CA LYS A 128 -5.78 15.81 9.80
C LYS A 128 -4.75 15.41 8.73
N ASP A 129 -3.64 16.12 8.65
CA ASP A 129 -2.56 15.82 7.68
C ASP A 129 -1.93 14.45 7.97
N LYS A 130 -1.68 14.12 9.24
CA LYS A 130 -1.14 12.80 9.62
C LYS A 130 -2.13 11.68 9.37
N LEU A 131 -3.42 11.93 9.59
CA LEU A 131 -4.48 10.96 9.32
C LEU A 131 -4.53 10.63 7.82
N GLN A 132 -4.41 11.65 6.96
CA GLN A 132 -4.35 11.48 5.52
C GLN A 132 -3.10 10.69 5.10
N THR A 133 -1.91 11.08 5.57
CA THR A 133 -0.67 10.34 5.27
C THR A 133 -0.74 8.89 5.73
N THR A 134 -1.27 8.64 6.93
CA THR A 134 -1.46 7.29 7.48
C THR A 134 -2.43 6.46 6.62
N ALA A 135 -3.52 7.08 6.13
CA ALA A 135 -4.46 6.40 5.24
C ALA A 135 -3.83 6.04 3.89
N GLU A 136 -3.04 6.95 3.30
CA GLU A 136 -2.31 6.69 2.06
C GLU A 136 -1.27 5.57 2.22
N GLU A 137 -0.55 5.54 3.34
CA GLU A 137 0.41 4.48 3.67
C GLU A 137 -0.30 3.13 3.93
N THR A 138 -1.48 3.15 4.56
CA THR A 138 -2.32 1.95 4.77
C THR A 138 -2.86 1.38 3.46
N LEU A 139 -3.17 2.22 2.47
CA LEU A 139 -3.55 1.74 1.14
C LEU A 139 -2.37 1.04 0.43
N LYS A 140 -1.14 1.55 0.59
CA LYS A 140 0.07 0.87 0.07
C LYS A 140 0.25 -0.50 0.70
N LEU A 141 -0.03 -0.66 2.00
CA LEU A 141 0.00 -1.95 2.71
C LEU A 141 -0.97 -2.99 2.10
N SER A 142 -2.13 -2.57 1.59
CA SER A 142 -3.10 -3.48 0.96
C SER A 142 -2.61 -4.10 -0.35
N ALA A 143 -1.73 -3.41 -1.08
CA ALA A 143 -1.13 -3.92 -2.32
C ALA A 143 -0.15 -5.09 -2.06
N PHE A 144 0.48 -5.12 -0.88
CA PHE A 144 1.39 -6.19 -0.47
C PHE A 144 0.66 -7.42 0.07
N SER A 145 -0.61 -7.27 0.48
CA SER A 145 -1.39 -8.32 1.15
C SER A 145 -2.34 -9.06 0.20
N VAL A 146 -1.83 -9.54 -0.95
CA VAL A 146 -2.61 -10.45 -1.81
C VAL A 146 -2.55 -11.89 -1.30
N LEU A 147 -1.64 -12.23 -0.39
CA LEU A 147 -1.40 -13.61 0.05
C LEU A 147 -2.28 -14.12 1.21
N THR A 148 -3.23 -13.35 1.74
CA THR A 148 -4.08 -13.80 2.88
C THR A 148 -5.58 -13.88 2.60
N ARG A 149 -5.99 -14.05 1.33
CA ARG A 149 -7.38 -14.47 1.01
C ARG A 149 -7.46 -15.79 0.27
N ALA A 150 -6.76 -16.80 0.78
CA ALA A 150 -7.15 -18.19 0.56
C ALA A 150 -7.72 -18.73 1.89
N MET A 151 -8.93 -18.27 2.25
CA MET A 151 -9.79 -19.14 3.04
C MET A 151 -10.11 -20.33 2.11
N PRO A 152 -9.82 -21.58 2.49
CA PRO A 152 -10.30 -22.70 1.71
C PRO A 152 -11.84 -22.57 1.63
N PRO A 153 -12.47 -22.80 0.46
CA PRO A 153 -13.91 -22.87 0.42
C PRO A 153 -14.35 -23.92 1.45
N ALA A 154 -15.21 -23.49 2.39
CA ALA A 154 -15.78 -24.40 3.38
C ALA A 154 -16.30 -25.66 2.65
N PRO A 155 -16.04 -26.86 3.18
CA PRO A 155 -16.54 -28.08 2.57
C PRO A 155 -18.06 -27.93 2.38
N GLN A 156 -18.51 -27.94 1.12
CA GLN A 156 -19.92 -27.95 0.79
C GLN A 156 -20.48 -29.27 1.32
N VAL A 157 -21.14 -29.20 2.47
CA VAL A 157 -21.95 -30.31 2.98
C VAL A 157 -23.17 -30.41 2.05
N PRO A 158 -23.36 -31.53 1.33
CA PRO A 158 -24.52 -31.68 0.47
C PRO A 158 -25.76 -31.92 1.32
N GLY A 159 -26.76 -31.04 1.18
CA GLY A 159 -28.14 -31.38 1.49
C GLY A 159 -28.63 -31.03 2.90
N MET A 160 -29.05 -29.78 3.09
CA MET A 160 -30.32 -29.48 3.74
C MET A 160 -30.76 -28.08 3.29
N GLY A 161 -31.85 -28.03 2.51
CA GLY A 161 -32.43 -26.81 2.01
C GLY A 161 -33.05 -25.99 3.14
N PHE A 162 -32.44 -24.87 3.46
CA PHE A 162 -33.10 -23.80 4.19
C PHE A 162 -33.21 -22.58 3.27
N SER A 163 -34.42 -22.39 2.76
CA SER A 163 -34.81 -21.23 1.97
C SER A 163 -34.92 -20.03 2.92
N PHE A 164 -33.91 -19.15 2.91
CA PHE A 164 -34.03 -17.84 3.55
C PHE A 164 -34.80 -16.92 2.61
N GLY A 165 -36.07 -16.70 2.94
CA GLY A 165 -36.91 -15.70 2.29
C GLY A 165 -36.29 -14.31 2.40
N ALA A 166 -36.21 -13.61 1.28
CA ALA A 166 -35.84 -12.21 1.22
C ALA A 166 -36.84 -11.35 2.00
N PRO A 167 -36.39 -10.33 2.76
CA PRO A 167 -37.31 -9.39 3.40
C PRO A 167 -37.91 -8.44 2.34
N PRO A 168 -39.18 -8.05 2.47
CA PRO A 168 -39.82 -7.16 1.51
C PRO A 168 -39.27 -5.74 1.64
N ALA A 169 -39.02 -5.12 0.49
CA ALA A 169 -38.65 -3.72 0.35
C ALA A 169 -39.77 -2.81 0.87
N GLN A 170 -39.44 -1.91 1.80
CA GLN A 170 -40.30 -0.79 2.18
C GLN A 170 -40.06 0.41 1.24
N PRO A 171 -41.11 1.08 0.76
CA PRO A 171 -40.98 2.31 -0.03
C PRO A 171 -40.72 3.55 0.85
N PRO A 172 -40.20 4.65 0.28
CA PRO A 172 -39.76 5.83 1.02
C PRO A 172 -40.94 6.69 1.50
N SER A 173 -40.91 7.04 2.79
CA SER A 173 -41.85 7.97 3.42
C SER A 173 -41.62 9.40 2.92
N GLN A 174 -42.61 9.94 2.22
CA GLN A 174 -42.68 11.35 1.83
C GLN A 174 -43.23 12.18 3.00
N PHE A 175 -42.45 13.14 3.50
CA PHE A 175 -42.92 14.14 4.45
C PHE A 175 -43.43 15.38 3.68
N THR A 176 -44.71 15.69 3.83
CA THR A 176 -45.34 16.95 3.40
C THR A 176 -45.60 17.84 4.62
N PRO A 177 -45.33 19.16 4.58
CA PRO A 177 -45.73 20.07 5.65
C PRO A 177 -47.16 20.56 5.42
N SER A 178 -48.05 20.37 6.40
CA SER A 178 -49.37 21.00 6.43
C SER A 178 -49.35 22.25 7.31
N ALA A 179 -49.56 23.40 6.68
CA ALA A 179 -49.95 24.63 7.34
C ALA A 179 -51.45 24.57 7.63
N SER A 180 -51.87 24.87 8.87
CA SER A 180 -53.28 25.06 9.20
C SER A 180 -53.49 26.35 9.97
N ILE A 181 -54.47 27.10 9.47
CA ILE A 181 -54.88 28.46 9.77
C ILE A 181 -55.79 28.47 11.01
N SER A 182 -55.66 29.53 11.83
CA SER A 182 -56.48 29.84 13.02
C SER A 182 -57.94 30.22 12.68
N PRO A 183 -58.87 30.29 13.67
CA PRO A 183 -59.45 31.61 14.02
C PRO A 183 -59.90 31.69 15.53
N PRO A 184 -60.74 32.66 15.98
CA PRO A 184 -60.28 33.90 16.60
C PRO A 184 -60.70 34.12 18.08
N THR A 185 -60.00 35.08 18.65
CA THR A 185 -60.19 35.96 19.83
C THR A 185 -61.51 35.95 20.61
N VAL A 186 -61.39 35.90 21.95
CA VAL A 186 -62.33 36.52 22.91
C VAL A 186 -61.56 37.45 23.85
N ILE A 187 -62.09 38.66 24.03
CA ILE A 187 -61.52 39.82 24.75
C ILE A 187 -61.91 39.76 26.23
N SER A 188 -61.00 40.12 27.14
CA SER A 188 -61.29 40.64 28.50
C SER A 188 -60.12 41.46 29.09
N PRO A 189 -60.37 42.35 30.07
CA PRO A 189 -59.64 43.61 30.29
C PRO A 189 -58.58 43.54 31.44
N PRO A 190 -57.83 44.63 31.72
CA PRO A 190 -56.40 44.57 32.08
C PRO A 190 -56.15 44.42 33.58
N THR A 191 -55.11 43.68 33.94
CA THR A 191 -54.47 43.76 35.26
C THR A 191 -52.97 43.94 35.05
N VAL A 192 -52.48 45.11 35.44
CA VAL A 192 -51.07 45.52 35.38
C VAL A 192 -50.24 44.60 36.25
N THR A 193 -49.58 43.65 35.59
CA THR A 193 -48.48 42.85 36.15
C THR A 193 -47.33 43.02 35.17
N SER A 194 -46.16 43.41 35.65
CA SER A 194 -44.97 43.66 34.85
C SER A 194 -44.59 42.41 34.05
N GLU A 195 -45.04 42.33 32.80
CA GLU A 195 -44.78 41.20 31.91
C GLU A 195 -43.36 41.29 31.34
N PRO A 196 -42.58 40.19 31.42
CA PRO A 196 -41.32 40.10 30.69
C PRO A 196 -41.61 40.13 29.19
N SER A 197 -40.87 40.98 28.46
CA SER A 197 -40.95 41.14 27.02
C SER A 197 -41.13 39.80 26.30
N PRO A 198 -42.02 39.68 25.30
CA PRO A 198 -42.23 38.43 24.58
C PRO A 198 -40.93 38.04 23.88
N THR A 199 -40.22 37.08 24.46
CA THR A 199 -39.04 36.48 23.86
C THR A 199 -39.48 35.86 22.55
N VAL A 200 -39.16 36.51 21.43
CA VAL A 200 -39.43 35.98 20.10
C VAL A 200 -38.60 34.71 19.96
N THR A 201 -39.26 33.56 20.11
CA THR A 201 -38.65 32.25 19.96
C THR A 201 -38.45 32.00 18.46
N CYS A 202 -37.34 32.49 17.91
CA CYS A 202 -36.99 32.16 16.54
C CYS A 202 -36.65 30.66 16.42
N GLN A 203 -36.90 30.08 15.23
CA GLN A 203 -36.67 28.66 14.96
C GLN A 203 -35.23 28.19 15.27
N ILE A 204 -34.27 29.11 15.24
CA ILE A 204 -32.87 28.86 15.59
C ILE A 204 -32.75 28.44 17.06
N HIS A 205 -33.44 29.09 17.99
CA HIS A 205 -33.38 28.73 19.41
C HIS A 205 -34.13 27.43 19.74
N GLN A 206 -35.06 27.00 18.87
CA GLN A 206 -35.73 25.71 19.01
C GLN A 206 -34.85 24.54 18.50
N LEU A 207 -34.10 24.75 17.42
CA LEU A 207 -33.25 23.71 16.82
C LEU A 207 -31.84 23.64 17.42
N ALA A 208 -31.27 24.77 17.84
CA ALA A 208 -29.89 24.84 18.33
C ALA A 208 -29.59 23.90 19.51
N PRO A 209 -30.47 23.73 20.53
CA PRO A 209 -30.19 22.80 21.62
C PRO A 209 -30.12 21.33 21.17
N SER A 210 -30.99 20.94 20.24
CA SER A 210 -31.01 19.59 19.67
C SER A 210 -29.71 19.34 18.91
N ILE A 211 -29.35 20.23 17.98
CA ILE A 211 -28.11 20.14 17.19
C ILE A 211 -26.88 20.16 18.09
N ALA A 212 -26.86 21.00 19.14
CA ALA A 212 -25.77 21.06 20.10
C ALA A 212 -25.64 19.75 20.90
N SER A 213 -26.77 19.14 21.30
CA SER A 213 -26.75 17.85 22.00
C SER A 213 -26.27 16.71 21.10
N GLU A 214 -26.74 16.65 19.86
CA GLU A 214 -26.38 15.61 18.89
C GLU A 214 -24.90 15.74 18.48
N SER A 215 -24.45 16.96 18.18
CA SER A 215 -23.03 17.21 17.88
C SER A 215 -22.11 16.82 19.03
N ARG A 216 -22.53 17.05 20.28
CA ARG A 216 -21.78 16.59 21.47
C ARG A 216 -21.72 15.07 21.56
N THR A 217 -22.81 14.37 21.26
CA THR A 217 -22.81 12.89 21.24
C THR A 217 -21.90 12.33 20.15
N LEU A 218 -21.91 12.91 18.96
CA LEU A 218 -21.02 12.53 17.85
C LEU A 218 -19.56 12.80 18.19
N TYR A 219 -19.26 13.94 18.82
CA TYR A 219 -17.91 14.27 19.25
C TYR A 219 -17.40 13.27 20.30
N ASN A 220 -18.23 12.93 21.29
CA ASN A 220 -17.87 11.93 22.30
C ASN A 220 -17.63 10.55 21.68
N HIS A 221 -18.47 10.15 20.72
CA HIS A 221 -18.29 8.89 19.99
C HIS A 221 -17.00 8.88 19.17
N LEU A 222 -16.70 9.97 18.46
CA LEU A 222 -15.44 10.14 17.72
C LEU A 222 -14.23 10.04 18.66
N SER A 223 -14.23 10.78 19.77
CA SER A 223 -13.15 10.78 20.76
C SER A 223 -12.91 9.37 21.32
N SER A 224 -13.97 8.69 21.74
CA SER A 224 -13.88 7.31 22.25
C SER A 224 -13.36 6.33 21.21
N THR A 225 -13.74 6.49 19.94
CA THR A 225 -13.25 5.65 18.84
C THR A 225 -11.76 5.88 18.60
N LEU A 226 -11.30 7.14 18.62
CA LEU A 226 -9.90 7.49 18.45
C LEU A 226 -9.03 6.94 19.59
N GLU A 227 -9.48 7.04 20.84
CA GLU A 227 -8.79 6.43 21.99
C GLU A 227 -8.64 4.92 21.83
N ARG A 228 -9.69 4.22 21.38
CA ARG A 228 -9.63 2.76 21.12
C ARG A 228 -8.65 2.43 20.00
N ILE A 229 -8.61 3.23 18.94
CA ILE A 229 -7.64 3.08 17.85
C ILE A 229 -6.22 3.27 18.36
N GLU A 230 -5.97 4.25 19.24
CA GLU A 230 -4.63 4.45 19.81
C GLU A 230 -4.18 3.30 20.71
N VAL A 231 -5.08 2.72 21.51
CA VAL A 231 -4.77 1.52 22.31
C VAL A 231 -4.41 0.35 21.39
N LEU A 232 -5.23 0.09 20.36
CA LEU A 232 -4.94 -0.95 19.36
C LEU A 232 -3.62 -0.71 18.63
N LYS A 233 -3.31 0.55 18.32
CA LYS A 233 -2.06 0.95 17.67
C LYS A 233 -0.84 0.64 18.54
N ARG A 234 -0.89 0.98 19.83
CA ARG A 234 0.18 0.69 20.80
C ARG A 234 0.37 -0.82 20.98
N ASP A 235 -0.73 -1.57 21.11
CA ASP A 235 -0.67 -3.04 21.24
C ASP A 235 -0.10 -3.71 19.99
N ALA A 236 -0.48 -3.25 18.80
CA ALA A 236 0.07 -3.73 17.53
C ALA A 236 1.57 -3.44 17.43
N SER A 237 1.99 -2.19 17.71
CA SER A 237 3.41 -1.80 17.68
C SER A 237 4.26 -2.62 18.68
N ALA A 238 3.75 -2.85 19.89
CA ALA A 238 4.43 -3.69 20.88
C ALA A 238 4.58 -5.15 20.43
N ARG A 239 3.58 -5.70 19.72
CA ARG A 239 3.68 -7.04 19.11
C ARG A 239 4.69 -7.06 17.97
N THR A 240 4.72 -6.04 17.12
CA THR A 240 5.66 -5.93 15.99
C THR A 240 7.11 -5.83 16.48
N GLN A 241 7.39 -5.01 17.49
CA GLN A 241 8.75 -4.89 18.07
C GLN A 241 9.27 -6.22 18.64
N ARG A 242 8.39 -7.04 19.25
CA ARG A 242 8.77 -8.37 19.74
C ARG A 242 9.17 -9.32 18.61
N LEU A 243 8.60 -9.15 17.42
CA LEU A 243 8.94 -9.94 16.23
C LEU A 243 10.23 -9.45 15.56
N GLN A 244 10.52 -8.14 15.60
CA GLN A 244 11.71 -7.54 14.98
C GLN A 244 13.03 -7.76 15.72
N GLY A 245 13.00 -8.20 16.99
CA GLY A 245 14.21 -8.40 17.80
C GLY A 245 15.22 -9.41 17.24
N VAL A 246 14.94 -10.07 16.11
CA VAL A 246 15.73 -11.17 15.54
C VAL A 246 16.48 -10.77 14.25
N ASP A 247 16.06 -9.73 13.51
CA ASP A 247 16.48 -9.58 12.08
C ASP A 247 17.31 -8.32 11.76
N LYS A 248 18.17 -7.83 12.66
CA LYS A 248 19.03 -6.66 12.35
C LYS A 248 20.12 -6.93 11.30
N GLU A 249 20.36 -8.19 10.96
CA GLU A 249 21.38 -8.59 9.96
C GLU A 249 20.80 -9.12 8.65
N TYR A 250 19.46 -9.20 8.52
CA TYR A 250 18.86 -9.73 7.29
C TYR A 250 19.07 -8.76 6.12
N SER A 251 19.80 -9.23 5.11
CA SER A 251 20.03 -8.52 3.85
C SER A 251 19.79 -9.49 2.70
N VAL A 252 18.91 -9.10 1.77
CA VAL A 252 18.58 -9.89 0.58
C VAL A 252 19.84 -10.25 -0.20
N GLU A 253 20.76 -9.30 -0.37
CA GLU A 253 22.04 -9.55 -1.03
C GLU A 253 22.92 -10.57 -0.30
N ASN A 254 22.88 -10.61 1.04
CA ASN A 254 23.68 -11.57 1.79
C ASN A 254 23.13 -12.98 1.62
N GLU A 255 21.81 -13.15 1.76
CA GLU A 255 21.13 -14.44 1.49
C GLU A 255 21.40 -14.93 0.06
N LEU A 256 21.34 -14.04 -0.93
CA LEU A 256 21.65 -14.37 -2.32
C LEU A 256 23.12 -14.72 -2.56
N ARG A 257 24.06 -14.14 -1.80
CA ARG A 257 25.50 -14.47 -1.90
C ARG A 257 25.83 -15.80 -1.22
N GLU A 258 25.10 -16.15 -0.16
CA GLU A 258 25.27 -17.41 0.56
C GLU A 258 24.59 -18.58 -0.15
N ALA A 259 23.57 -18.30 -0.95
CA ALA A 259 22.89 -19.28 -1.79
C ALA A 259 23.85 -20.04 -2.72
N SER A 260 23.84 -21.37 -2.61
CA SER A 260 24.67 -22.26 -3.42
C SER A 260 24.28 -22.34 -4.89
N TRP A 261 23.09 -21.85 -5.25
CA TRP A 261 22.55 -21.85 -6.60
C TRP A 261 22.89 -20.59 -7.41
N VAL A 262 23.43 -19.55 -6.77
CA VAL A 262 23.90 -18.33 -7.44
C VAL A 262 25.35 -18.52 -7.87
N ARG A 263 25.67 -18.27 -9.14
CA ARG A 263 27.04 -18.33 -9.66
C ARG A 263 27.86 -17.23 -9.00
N ARG A 264 29.03 -17.60 -8.51
CA ARG A 264 29.99 -16.65 -7.96
C ARG A 264 30.87 -16.15 -9.09
N ALA A 265 31.08 -14.84 -9.13
CA ALA A 265 32.15 -14.27 -9.92
C ALA A 265 33.48 -14.83 -9.38
N VAL A 266 34.31 -15.32 -10.29
CA VAL A 266 35.63 -15.91 -10.01
C VAL A 266 36.66 -14.80 -9.85
#